data_AF-A0A845BQ62-F1
#
_entry.id   AF-A0A845BQ62-F1
#
_cell.length_a   1.000
_cell.length_b   1.000
_cell.length_c   1.000
_cell.angle_alpha   90.00
_cell.angle_beta   90.00
_cell.angle_gamma   90.00
#
_symmetry.space_group_name_H-M   'P 1'
#
loop_
_entity.id
_entity.type
_entity.pdbx_description
1 polymer ?
#
loop_
_entity_poly.entity_id
_entity_poly.type
_entity_poly.pdbx_seq_one_letter_code
_entity_poly.pdbx_strand_id
1 'polypeptide(L)'
;MTFSADPARPPLDTPLGAIASFDLSTTTGMALLRRFDAQLRLIGDADAQRAAVRRLSCRAPLSSRATGLLALPGGALALRREETVLVCDPASACTAAGPAATGLRAQLAGLPLQSVAHAPGGLLLRSGLPAMEAAQAITLVEPAGLLAPLWPQAASWRGPALLRWGQGGAVAWEMVPAPAPLALGASVVGEPLAVGEPLPRDLWDAPTGDDRYQLLATGLAAYLDELLGNEVSDLLRFELADHWTDGEESLASLLADGLGLLPSCFAVPAEQPAGLAALQDWPRAAAAVAASAAPMALLGIAPQDWSWGWQAEARQAFLRQVRRAVPADAAVLLAEGAAAMPVPLAEIGADRTARQAVAALAVLLPLPATPLDLLLLGRRVAQGCGGPVQLAAPCWGLWHRCDPQARLEAGNGGWYSLGGGLEELEDVF
;
A
#
# COMPACT_ATOMS: atom_id res chain seq x y z
N MET A 1 47.62 -55.12 -2.90
CA MET A 1 48.48 -54.34 -3.80
C MET A 1 47.58 -53.75 -4.87
N THR A 2 47.00 -52.58 -4.63
CA THR A 2 47.54 -51.23 -4.93
C THR A 2 47.58 -50.88 -6.42
N PHE A 3 46.61 -50.05 -6.78
CA PHE A 3 46.62 -48.88 -7.68
C PHE A 3 47.16 -49.02 -9.11
N SER A 4 46.25 -48.79 -10.06
CA SER A 4 46.52 -47.80 -11.11
C SER A 4 45.48 -46.69 -10.95
N ALA A 5 45.91 -45.58 -10.35
CA ALA A 5 45.17 -44.34 -10.26
C ALA A 5 45.32 -43.61 -11.59
N ASP A 6 44.21 -43.36 -12.27
CA ASP A 6 44.16 -42.45 -13.42
C ASP A 6 44.23 -41.00 -12.87
N PRO A 7 45.29 -40.22 -13.14
CA PRO A 7 45.53 -38.94 -12.50
C PRO A 7 45.13 -37.80 -13.42
N ALA A 8 43.83 -37.58 -13.69
CA ALA A 8 43.39 -36.37 -14.40
C ALA A 8 41.89 -36.01 -14.30
N ARG A 9 41.11 -36.59 -13.38
CA ARG A 9 39.80 -36.02 -13.03
C ARG A 9 39.81 -35.67 -11.55
N PRO A 10 39.75 -34.37 -11.19
CA PRO A 10 39.48 -34.04 -9.79
C PRO A 10 38.16 -34.74 -9.41
N PRO A 11 38.08 -35.31 -8.20
CA PRO A 11 36.82 -35.83 -7.71
C PRO A 11 35.77 -34.71 -7.85
N LEU A 12 34.60 -35.06 -8.40
CA LEU A 12 33.41 -34.24 -8.30
C LEU A 12 33.03 -34.21 -6.81
N ASP A 13 33.75 -33.40 -6.04
CA ASP A 13 33.43 -33.10 -4.66
C ASP A 13 32.00 -32.56 -4.65
N THR A 14 31.19 -33.31 -3.92
CA THR A 14 29.74 -33.27 -3.89
C THR A 14 29.23 -32.01 -3.18
N PRO A 15 27.92 -31.76 -3.26
CA PRO A 15 27.25 -30.84 -4.17
C PRO A 15 27.33 -29.39 -3.68
N LEU A 16 26.64 -28.48 -4.37
CA LEU A 16 26.24 -27.12 -3.95
C LEU A 16 25.39 -27.13 -2.65
N GLY A 17 25.91 -27.75 -1.58
CA GLY A 17 25.20 -28.20 -0.39
C GLY A 17 25.42 -27.33 0.85
N ALA A 18 26.03 -26.17 0.72
CA ALA A 18 25.93 -25.11 1.72
C ALA A 18 25.28 -23.91 1.03
N ILE A 19 24.07 -23.56 1.46
CA ILE A 19 23.33 -22.39 0.98
C ILE A 19 24.19 -21.16 1.24
N ALA A 20 24.90 -20.71 0.22
CA ALA A 20 25.58 -19.43 0.21
C ALA A 20 24.75 -18.53 -0.70
N SER A 21 24.11 -17.53 -0.12
CA SER A 21 23.50 -16.46 -0.91
C SER A 21 24.59 -15.83 -1.79
N PHE A 22 24.35 -15.75 -3.10
CA PHE A 22 25.28 -15.12 -4.04
C PHE A 22 24.95 -13.64 -4.14
N ASP A 23 25.87 -12.79 -3.66
CA ASP A 23 25.76 -11.35 -3.82
C ASP A 23 26.26 -10.91 -5.20
N LEU A 24 25.34 -10.74 -6.13
CA LEU A 24 25.62 -10.39 -7.52
C LEU A 24 26.11 -8.94 -7.68
N SER A 25 26.07 -8.13 -6.62
CA SER A 25 26.72 -6.80 -6.60
C SER A 25 28.25 -6.90 -6.55
N THR A 26 28.79 -8.08 -6.24
CA THR A 26 30.23 -8.30 -6.07
C THR A 26 30.82 -9.14 -7.20
N THR A 27 32.08 -8.87 -7.54
CA THR A 27 32.83 -9.69 -8.51
C THR A 27 32.95 -11.14 -8.08
N THR A 28 33.05 -11.40 -6.77
CA THR A 28 33.11 -12.74 -6.19
C THR A 28 31.78 -13.48 -6.34
N GLY A 29 30.65 -12.85 -6.01
CA GLY A 29 29.33 -13.46 -6.19
C GLY A 29 29.05 -13.77 -7.66
N MET A 30 29.46 -12.90 -8.57
CA MET A 30 29.35 -13.19 -10.00
C MET A 30 30.23 -14.34 -10.47
N ALA A 31 31.47 -14.42 -10.00
CA ALA A 31 32.32 -15.57 -10.29
C ALA A 31 31.73 -16.90 -9.77
N LEU A 32 31.07 -16.88 -8.60
CA LEU A 32 30.38 -18.05 -8.05
C LEU A 32 29.17 -18.45 -8.90
N LEU A 33 28.38 -17.49 -9.39
CA LEU A 33 27.27 -17.78 -10.30
C LEU A 33 27.75 -18.38 -11.62
N ARG A 34 28.83 -17.85 -12.22
CA ARG A 34 29.45 -18.42 -13.43
C ARG A 34 29.94 -19.85 -13.20
N ARG A 35 30.49 -20.14 -12.02
CA ARG A 35 30.90 -21.50 -11.64
C ARG A 35 29.70 -22.43 -11.47
N PHE A 36 28.62 -21.94 -10.86
CA PHE A 36 27.37 -22.68 -10.76
C PHE A 36 26.83 -23.02 -12.15
N ASP A 37 26.81 -22.05 -13.09
CA ASP A 37 26.36 -22.27 -14.46
C ASP A 37 27.13 -23.41 -15.15
N ALA A 38 28.46 -23.40 -15.03
CA ALA A 38 29.31 -24.46 -15.59
C ALA A 38 28.99 -25.84 -15.00
N GLN A 39 28.63 -25.91 -13.72
CA GLN A 39 28.24 -27.16 -13.04
C GLN A 39 26.82 -27.59 -13.39
N LEU A 40 25.89 -26.66 -13.55
CA LEU A 40 24.49 -26.93 -13.89
C LEU A 40 24.39 -27.74 -15.19
N ARG A 41 25.20 -27.40 -16.19
CA ARG A 41 25.24 -28.10 -17.48
C ARG A 41 25.71 -29.56 -17.37
N LEU A 42 26.42 -29.93 -16.30
CA LEU A 42 26.90 -31.29 -16.08
C LEU A 42 25.83 -32.22 -15.48
N ILE A 43 24.73 -31.67 -14.94
CA ILE A 43 23.64 -32.46 -14.32
C ILE A 43 22.91 -33.31 -15.37
N GLY A 44 22.73 -32.79 -16.60
CA GLY A 44 22.16 -33.52 -17.73
C GLY A 44 20.65 -33.77 -17.66
N ASP A 45 20.06 -33.86 -16.47
CA ASP A 45 18.62 -33.96 -16.24
C ASP A 45 17.99 -32.58 -16.01
N ALA A 46 16.93 -32.27 -16.78
CA ALA A 46 16.31 -30.95 -16.78
C ALA A 46 15.60 -30.63 -15.45
N ASP A 47 14.89 -31.59 -14.87
CA ASP A 47 14.15 -31.36 -13.62
C ASP A 47 15.11 -31.15 -12.44
N ALA A 48 16.21 -31.91 -12.39
CA ALA A 48 17.28 -31.70 -11.42
C ALA A 48 17.99 -30.35 -11.60
N GLN A 49 18.13 -29.85 -12.84
CA GLN A 49 18.65 -28.51 -13.11
C GLN A 49 17.72 -27.43 -12.55
N ARG A 50 16.41 -27.47 -12.84
CA ARG A 50 15.44 -26.49 -12.29
C ARG A 50 15.43 -26.52 -10.76
N ALA A 51 15.43 -27.72 -10.18
CA ALA A 51 15.47 -27.89 -8.73
C ALA A 51 16.76 -27.34 -8.10
N ALA A 52 17.89 -27.39 -8.81
CA ALA A 52 19.14 -26.77 -8.36
C ALA A 52 19.07 -25.24 -8.41
N VAL A 53 18.49 -24.66 -9.47
CA VAL A 53 18.31 -23.21 -9.61
C VAL A 53 17.36 -22.66 -8.55
N ARG A 54 16.24 -23.34 -8.27
CA ARG A 54 15.29 -22.95 -7.21
C ARG A 54 15.87 -22.92 -5.79
N ARG A 55 17.02 -23.56 -5.57
CA ARG A 55 17.74 -23.53 -4.27
C ARG A 55 18.73 -22.36 -4.19
N LEU A 56 18.94 -21.63 -5.28
CA LEU A 56 19.81 -20.46 -5.28
C LEU A 56 19.12 -19.29 -4.60
N SER A 57 19.82 -18.69 -3.64
CA SER A 57 19.49 -17.36 -3.15
C SER A 57 20.45 -16.39 -3.81
N CYS A 58 19.93 -15.52 -4.68
CA CYS A 58 20.71 -14.48 -5.34
C CYS A 58 20.28 -13.12 -4.80
N ARG A 59 21.23 -12.31 -4.34
CA ARG A 59 21.01 -10.90 -4.04
C ARG A 59 21.48 -10.08 -5.23
N ALA A 60 20.54 -9.58 -6.02
CA ALA A 60 20.89 -8.67 -7.10
C ALA A 60 21.25 -7.27 -6.56
N PRO A 61 22.14 -6.53 -7.26
CA PRO A 61 22.28 -5.10 -7.03
C PRO A 61 20.96 -4.37 -7.36
N LEU A 62 20.85 -3.11 -6.94
CA LEU A 62 19.71 -2.29 -7.37
C LEU A 62 19.89 -1.87 -8.82
N SER A 63 18.78 -1.78 -9.56
CA SER A 63 18.83 -1.22 -10.91
C SER A 63 19.25 0.26 -10.86
N SER A 64 20.11 0.68 -11.79
CA SER A 64 20.54 2.07 -11.93
C SER A 64 19.54 2.93 -12.70
N ARG A 65 18.43 2.37 -13.20
CA ARG A 65 17.50 3.01 -14.14
C ARG A 65 16.96 4.38 -13.70
N ALA A 66 16.61 4.55 -12.43
CA ALA A 66 15.91 5.74 -11.95
C ALA A 66 16.41 6.19 -10.57
N THR A 67 16.60 7.49 -10.34
CA THR A 67 16.98 8.07 -9.02
C THR A 67 16.00 9.18 -8.62
N GLY A 68 15.97 9.55 -7.34
CA GLY A 68 15.04 10.56 -6.83
C GLY A 68 13.71 9.96 -6.41
N LEU A 69 12.63 10.75 -6.51
CA LEU A 69 11.29 10.32 -6.12
C LEU A 69 10.68 9.46 -7.23
N LEU A 70 10.27 8.25 -6.88
CA LEU A 70 9.76 7.23 -7.79
C LEU A 70 8.28 6.98 -7.49
N ALA A 71 7.46 6.89 -8.55
CA ALA A 71 6.12 6.33 -8.45
C ALA A 71 6.20 4.81 -8.61
N LEU A 72 5.64 4.09 -7.64
CA LEU A 72 5.57 2.64 -7.64
C LEU A 72 4.22 2.17 -8.19
N PRO A 73 4.15 0.94 -8.75
CA PRO A 73 2.89 0.31 -9.10
C PRO A 73 1.87 0.36 -7.95
N GLY A 74 0.66 0.81 -8.25
CA GLY A 74 -0.39 1.02 -7.28
C GLY A 74 -0.37 2.40 -6.62
N GLY A 75 0.47 3.33 -7.06
CA GLY A 75 0.44 4.75 -6.64
C GLY A 75 1.09 5.06 -5.29
N ALA A 76 1.90 4.14 -4.76
CA ALA A 76 2.81 4.41 -3.66
C ALA A 76 4.05 5.19 -4.16
N LEU A 77 4.77 5.83 -3.24
CA LEU A 77 6.01 6.56 -3.58
C LEU A 77 7.21 5.98 -2.83
N ALA A 78 8.35 5.92 -3.52
CA ALA A 78 9.65 5.64 -2.93
C ALA A 78 10.61 6.80 -3.21
N LEU A 79 11.62 6.96 -2.36
CA LEU A 79 12.72 7.90 -2.58
C LEU A 79 14.02 7.12 -2.70
N ARG A 80 14.61 7.10 -3.89
CA ARG A 80 15.93 6.50 -4.11
C ARG A 80 17.03 7.56 -4.01
N ARG A 81 18.00 7.29 -3.14
CA ARG A 81 19.26 8.03 -2.99
C ARG A 81 20.41 7.06 -3.13
N GLU A 82 21.15 7.17 -4.23
CA GLU A 82 22.28 6.29 -4.51
C GLU A 82 21.87 4.80 -4.42
N GLU A 83 22.41 4.07 -3.45
CA GLU A 83 22.16 2.64 -3.19
C GLU A 83 21.06 2.39 -2.14
N THR A 84 20.42 3.44 -1.62
CA THR A 84 19.33 3.32 -0.65
C THR A 84 18.00 3.68 -1.28
N VAL A 85 17.01 2.81 -1.10
CA VAL A 85 15.61 3.10 -1.41
C VAL A 85 14.87 3.28 -0.09
N LEU A 86 14.17 4.40 0.06
CA LEU A 86 13.31 4.69 1.19
C LEU A 86 11.85 4.50 0.77
N VAL A 87 11.06 3.86 1.62
CA VAL A 87 9.60 3.70 1.47
C VAL A 87 8.93 4.21 2.73
N CYS A 88 7.67 4.64 2.63
CA CYS A 88 6.91 5.00 3.83
C CYS A 88 6.82 3.81 4.78
N ASP A 89 7.03 4.03 6.08
CA ASP A 89 6.66 3.10 7.14
C ASP A 89 5.16 3.26 7.44
N PRO A 90 4.34 2.25 7.08
CA PRO A 90 2.95 2.12 7.47
C PRO A 90 2.64 2.48 8.93
N ALA A 91 3.45 1.97 9.86
CA ALA A 91 3.19 2.03 11.29
C ALA A 91 3.47 3.42 11.89
N SER A 92 4.19 4.27 11.16
CA SER A 92 4.55 5.63 11.60
C SER A 92 3.42 6.65 11.41
N ALA A 93 2.25 6.26 10.89
CA ALA A 93 1.21 7.18 10.46
C ALA A 93 0.80 8.22 11.53
N CYS A 94 1.02 9.51 11.23
CA CYS A 94 0.54 10.65 12.03
C CYS A 94 -0.54 11.42 11.27
N THR A 95 -1.58 11.89 11.95
CA THR A 95 -2.69 12.61 11.29
C THR A 95 -2.93 14.00 11.87
N ALA A 96 -3.35 14.92 11.01
CA ALA A 96 -3.80 16.26 11.41
C ALA A 96 -5.07 16.60 10.65
N ALA A 97 -5.99 17.29 11.32
CA ALA A 97 -7.24 17.74 10.71
C ALA A 97 -7.61 19.14 11.21
N GLY A 98 -8.41 19.85 10.41
CA GLY A 98 -8.91 21.18 10.74
C GLY A 98 -7.78 22.16 11.08
N PRO A 99 -7.84 22.87 12.23
CA PRO A 99 -6.83 23.86 12.60
C PRO A 99 -5.40 23.33 12.65
N ALA A 100 -5.20 22.07 13.05
CA ALA A 100 -3.87 21.45 13.09
C ALA A 100 -3.29 21.28 11.67
N ALA A 101 -4.11 20.86 10.70
CA ALA A 101 -3.69 20.76 9.30
C ALA A 101 -3.43 22.15 8.69
N THR A 102 -4.24 23.16 9.04
CA THR A 102 -3.99 24.56 8.64
C THR A 102 -2.68 25.09 9.20
N GLY A 103 -2.41 24.84 10.49
CA GLY A 103 -1.16 25.20 11.14
C GLY A 103 0.04 24.52 10.50
N LEU A 104 -0.07 23.22 10.18
CA LEU A 104 0.97 22.46 9.49
C LEU A 104 1.30 23.07 8.13
N ARG A 105 0.27 23.36 7.35
CA ARG A 105 0.42 23.96 6.03
C ARG A 105 1.07 25.34 6.10
N ALA A 106 0.70 26.15 7.09
CA ALA A 106 1.32 27.45 7.32
C ALA A 106 2.79 27.34 7.74
N GLN A 107 3.13 26.35 8.57
CA GLN A 107 4.51 26.11 8.99
C GLN A 107 5.40 25.64 7.83
N LEU A 108 4.85 24.81 6.95
CA LEU A 108 5.53 24.31 5.76
C LEU A 108 5.59 25.36 4.63
N ALA A 109 4.82 26.45 4.72
CA ALA A 109 4.81 27.50 3.72
C ALA A 109 6.17 28.22 3.65
N GLY A 110 6.70 28.40 2.43
CA GLY A 110 7.99 29.07 2.20
C GLY A 110 9.21 28.16 2.30
N LEU A 111 9.04 26.88 2.64
CA LEU A 111 10.12 25.89 2.58
C LEU A 111 10.30 25.36 1.14
N PRO A 112 11.51 24.93 0.75
CA PRO A 112 11.79 24.36 -0.57
C PRO A 112 11.30 22.90 -0.64
N LEU A 113 9.98 22.73 -0.66
CA LEU A 113 9.33 21.43 -0.65
C LEU A 113 9.15 20.88 -2.07
N GLN A 114 9.02 19.56 -2.17
CA GLN A 114 8.61 18.87 -3.39
C GLN A 114 7.25 18.25 -3.16
N SER A 115 6.33 18.45 -4.10
CA SER A 115 5.00 17.86 -4.01
C SER A 115 4.62 17.16 -5.30
N VAL A 116 3.98 16.00 -5.17
CA VAL A 116 3.39 15.27 -6.29
C VAL A 116 1.88 15.46 -6.19
N ALA A 117 1.27 15.88 -7.29
CA ALA A 117 -0.18 16.01 -7.37
C ALA A 117 -0.70 15.26 -8.59
N HIS A 118 -1.87 14.66 -8.45
CA HIS A 118 -2.56 14.09 -9.60
C HIS A 118 -3.10 15.22 -10.50
N ALA A 119 -2.72 15.20 -11.77
CA ALA A 119 -3.15 16.11 -12.82
C ALA A 119 -3.86 15.34 -13.96
N PRO A 120 -4.52 16.00 -14.93
CA PRO A 120 -5.19 15.33 -16.05
C PRO A 120 -4.29 14.41 -16.90
N GLY A 121 -2.97 14.66 -16.92
CA GLY A 121 -1.98 13.83 -17.61
C GLY A 121 -1.32 12.74 -16.76
N GLY A 122 -1.69 12.59 -15.48
CA GLY A 122 -1.06 11.66 -14.54
C GLY A 122 -0.41 12.37 -13.35
N LEU A 123 0.69 11.83 -12.82
CA LEU A 123 1.35 12.37 -11.62
C LEU A 123 2.35 13.46 -11.99
N LEU A 124 2.26 14.61 -11.34
CA LEU A 124 3.12 15.75 -11.64
C LEU A 124 3.88 16.18 -10.41
N LEU A 125 5.21 16.14 -10.50
CA LEU A 125 6.11 16.69 -9.49
C LEU A 125 6.22 18.21 -9.66
N ARG A 126 6.05 18.94 -8.56
CA ARG A 126 6.08 20.40 -8.47
C ARG A 126 6.92 20.85 -7.28
N SER A 127 7.42 22.08 -7.34
CA SER A 127 8.02 22.75 -6.20
C SER A 127 6.96 23.40 -5.32
N GLY A 128 7.21 23.41 -4.01
CA GLY A 128 6.33 23.98 -2.99
C GLY A 128 5.17 23.06 -2.59
N LEU A 129 4.23 23.61 -1.82
CA LEU A 129 3.03 22.93 -1.38
C LEU A 129 1.98 22.84 -2.50
N PRO A 130 1.16 21.77 -2.56
CA PRO A 130 0.07 21.66 -3.52
C PRO A 130 -1.02 22.68 -3.21
N ALA A 131 -1.84 23.07 -4.19
CA ALA A 131 -3.01 23.92 -3.95
C ALA A 131 -3.95 23.29 -2.90
N MET A 132 -4.68 24.11 -2.13
CA MET A 132 -5.60 23.59 -1.09
C MET A 132 -6.71 22.71 -1.65
N GLU A 133 -7.07 22.90 -2.91
CA GLU A 133 -8.12 22.17 -3.61
C GLU A 133 -7.62 20.90 -4.30
N ALA A 134 -6.31 20.60 -4.23
CA ALA A 134 -5.77 19.38 -4.82
C ALA A 134 -6.30 18.15 -4.07
N ALA A 135 -7.22 17.42 -4.70
CA ALA A 135 -7.90 16.27 -4.11
C ALA A 135 -6.95 15.12 -3.73
N GLN A 136 -5.83 15.00 -4.47
CA GLN A 136 -4.79 14.00 -4.26
C GLN A 136 -3.42 14.64 -4.46
N ALA A 137 -2.79 14.99 -3.35
CA ALA A 137 -1.44 15.51 -3.37
C ALA A 137 -0.65 15.00 -2.18
N ILE A 138 0.65 14.85 -2.39
CA ILE A 138 1.61 14.44 -1.38
C ILE A 138 2.78 15.42 -1.41
N THR A 139 3.36 15.69 -0.25
CA THR A 139 4.52 16.54 -0.09
C THR A 139 5.62 15.75 0.59
N LEU A 140 6.81 15.77 -0.01
CA LEU A 140 8.03 15.29 0.61
C LEU A 140 8.58 16.38 1.54
N VAL A 141 8.72 16.03 2.82
CA VAL A 141 9.22 16.92 3.88
C VAL A 141 10.56 16.40 4.36
N GLU A 142 11.58 17.23 4.22
CA GLU A 142 12.95 16.90 4.59
C GLU A 142 13.62 18.07 5.33
N PRO A 143 14.09 17.87 6.58
CA PRO A 143 13.95 16.66 7.40
C PRO A 143 12.53 16.48 8.00
N ALA A 144 12.15 15.24 8.33
CA ALA A 144 10.87 14.94 9.00
C ALA A 144 10.66 15.68 10.33
N GLY A 145 11.75 16.00 11.04
CA GLY A 145 11.70 16.75 12.31
C GLY A 145 11.02 18.12 12.21
N LEU A 146 10.85 18.66 11.00
CA LEU A 146 10.01 19.85 10.76
C LEU A 146 8.54 19.64 11.17
N LEU A 147 8.08 18.40 11.23
CA LEU A 147 6.72 18.05 11.62
C LEU A 147 6.51 17.98 13.15
N ALA A 148 7.60 17.92 13.91
CA ALA A 148 7.59 17.74 15.37
C ALA A 148 6.71 18.74 16.17
N PRO A 149 6.60 20.03 15.80
CA PRO A 149 5.78 20.98 16.55
C PRO A 149 4.29 20.64 16.58
N LEU A 150 3.79 19.86 15.61
CA LEU A 150 2.40 19.43 15.55
C LEU A 150 2.24 17.93 15.82
N TRP A 151 3.26 17.14 15.50
CA TRP A 151 3.33 15.72 15.83
C TRP A 151 4.58 15.43 16.66
N PRO A 152 4.50 15.47 17.99
CA PRO A 152 5.64 15.17 18.85
C PRO A 152 6.29 13.81 18.55
N GLN A 153 5.51 12.84 18.07
CA GLN A 153 5.98 11.53 17.60
C GLN A 153 6.94 11.63 16.40
N ALA A 154 6.75 12.62 15.53
CA ALA A 154 7.65 12.88 14.39
C ALA A 154 9.00 13.44 14.83
N ALA A 155 9.17 13.85 16.09
CA ALA A 155 10.47 14.28 16.62
C ALA A 155 11.51 13.14 16.63
N SER A 156 11.07 11.88 16.71
CA SER A 156 11.95 10.71 16.65
C SER A 156 12.23 10.21 15.24
N TRP A 157 11.56 10.75 14.22
CA TRP A 157 11.77 10.34 12.83
C TRP A 157 13.15 10.81 12.36
N ARG A 158 13.91 9.86 11.82
CA ARG A 158 15.30 10.06 11.39
C ARG A 158 15.38 10.39 9.90
N GLY A 159 14.38 9.99 9.13
CA GLY A 159 14.34 10.14 7.68
C GLY A 159 13.57 11.35 7.15
N PRO A 160 13.36 11.41 5.84
CA PRO A 160 12.29 12.16 5.20
C PRO A 160 10.90 11.71 5.69
N ALA A 161 9.88 12.53 5.42
CA ALA A 161 8.50 12.13 5.59
C ALA A 161 7.68 12.44 4.34
N LEU A 162 6.72 11.59 4.03
CA LEU A 162 5.70 11.87 3.03
C LEU A 162 4.42 12.29 3.70
N LEU A 163 3.92 13.45 3.31
CA LEU A 163 2.72 14.08 3.83
C LEU A 163 1.65 14.09 2.75
N ARG A 164 0.65 13.23 2.87
CA ARG A 164 -0.53 13.26 2.00
C ARG A 164 -1.52 14.30 2.51
N TRP A 165 -1.96 15.16 1.61
CA TRP A 165 -3.00 16.14 1.85
C TRP A 165 -4.37 15.59 1.44
N GLY A 166 -5.38 15.90 2.24
CA GLY A 166 -6.78 15.67 1.93
C GLY A 166 -7.60 16.95 2.15
N GLN A 167 -8.92 16.85 1.94
CA GLN A 167 -9.82 17.99 2.13
C GLN A 167 -9.92 18.34 3.62
N GLY A 168 -9.12 19.31 4.06
CA GLY A 168 -9.10 19.79 5.46
C GLY A 168 -8.28 18.93 6.42
N GLY A 169 -7.42 18.03 5.92
CA GLY A 169 -6.58 17.16 6.74
C GLY A 169 -5.28 16.75 6.06
N ALA A 170 -4.42 16.08 6.80
CA ALA A 170 -3.19 15.48 6.30
C ALA A 170 -2.81 14.21 7.07
N VAL A 171 -2.14 13.28 6.39
CA VAL A 171 -1.54 12.08 6.96
C VAL A 171 -0.07 12.06 6.59
N ALA A 172 0.81 11.81 7.55
CA ALA A 172 2.24 11.72 7.34
C ALA A 172 2.78 10.33 7.71
N TRP A 173 3.76 9.87 6.95
CA TRP A 173 4.54 8.67 7.24
C TRP A 173 6.03 9.01 7.19
N GLU A 174 6.81 8.46 8.11
CA GLU A 174 8.27 8.43 8.00
C GLU A 174 8.67 7.59 6.79
N MET A 175 9.68 8.04 6.03
CA MET A 175 10.32 7.22 5.01
C MET A 175 11.54 6.50 5.61
N VAL A 176 11.49 5.18 5.64
CA VAL A 176 12.53 4.30 6.20
C VAL A 176 13.22 3.49 5.09
N PRO A 177 14.45 3.01 5.30
CA PRO A 177 15.10 2.10 4.37
C PRO A 177 14.24 0.87 4.07
N ALA A 178 13.97 0.64 2.79
CA ALA A 178 13.23 -0.53 2.34
C ALA A 178 14.05 -1.82 2.58
N PRO A 179 13.41 -2.94 2.96
CA PRO A 179 14.05 -4.24 2.91
C PRO A 179 14.62 -4.52 1.51
N ALA A 180 15.71 -5.27 1.43
CA ALA A 180 16.45 -5.47 0.18
C ALA A 180 15.59 -5.96 -1.01
N PRO A 181 14.65 -6.92 -0.84
CA PRO A 181 13.75 -7.32 -1.93
C PRO A 181 12.86 -6.16 -2.40
N LEU A 182 12.26 -5.40 -1.48
CA LEU A 182 11.38 -4.28 -1.81
C LEU A 182 12.16 -3.12 -2.46
N ALA A 183 13.40 -2.89 -2.02
CA ALA A 183 14.31 -1.94 -2.66
C ALA A 183 14.62 -2.34 -4.11
N LEU A 184 14.88 -3.64 -4.37
CA LEU A 184 15.06 -4.17 -5.72
C LEU A 184 13.81 -3.95 -6.56
N GLY A 185 12.63 -4.36 -6.08
CA GLY A 185 11.36 -4.16 -6.75
C GLY A 185 11.16 -2.69 -7.13
N ALA A 186 11.25 -1.79 -6.14
CA ALA A 186 11.14 -0.35 -6.37
C ALA A 186 12.18 0.20 -7.36
N SER A 187 13.41 -0.34 -7.40
CA SER A 187 14.43 0.09 -8.37
C SER A 187 14.14 -0.37 -9.82
N VAL A 188 13.43 -1.47 -9.98
CA VAL A 188 13.17 -2.12 -11.27
C VAL A 188 11.89 -1.57 -11.93
N VAL A 189 10.82 -1.44 -11.14
CA VAL A 189 9.50 -0.97 -11.65
C VAL A 189 9.17 0.47 -11.27
N GLY A 190 9.97 1.12 -10.42
CA GLY A 190 9.72 2.50 -10.01
C GLY A 190 10.00 3.48 -11.14
N GLU A 191 9.01 4.29 -11.47
CA GLU A 191 9.13 5.29 -12.53
C GLU A 191 9.51 6.66 -11.94
N PRO A 192 10.59 7.30 -12.43
CA PRO A 192 11.07 8.55 -11.88
C PRO A 192 10.10 9.69 -12.17
N LEU A 193 9.82 10.50 -11.15
CA LEU A 193 9.03 11.71 -11.30
C LEU A 193 9.94 12.88 -11.67
N ALA A 194 9.75 13.44 -12.87
CA ALA A 194 10.45 14.63 -13.33
C ALA A 194 9.66 15.91 -13.01
N VAL A 195 10.36 16.98 -12.67
CA VAL A 195 9.72 18.27 -12.37
C VAL A 195 9.10 18.85 -13.64
N GLY A 196 7.80 19.13 -13.58
CA GLY A 196 7.08 19.79 -14.70
C GLY A 196 6.60 18.84 -15.80
N GLU A 197 6.97 17.56 -15.77
CA GLU A 197 6.51 16.56 -16.73
C GLU A 197 5.55 15.57 -16.03
N PRO A 198 4.33 15.38 -16.55
CA PRO A 198 3.40 14.43 -15.95
C PRO A 198 3.84 13.00 -16.29
N LEU A 199 3.91 12.14 -15.27
CA LEU A 199 4.06 10.70 -15.43
C LEU A 199 2.70 10.08 -15.80
N PRO A 200 2.55 9.51 -17.00
CA PRO A 200 1.31 8.89 -17.47
C PRO A 200 0.79 7.82 -16.51
N ARG A 201 -0.54 7.71 -16.43
CA ARG A 201 -1.22 6.82 -15.48
C ARG A 201 -0.91 5.35 -15.71
N ASP A 202 -0.81 4.92 -16.95
CA ASP A 202 -0.50 3.55 -17.37
C ASP A 202 0.85 3.03 -16.87
N LEU A 203 1.76 3.92 -16.44
CA LEU A 203 3.07 3.53 -15.93
C LEU A 203 3.09 3.21 -14.42
N TRP A 204 2.06 3.59 -13.67
CA TRP A 204 2.03 3.39 -12.21
C TRP A 204 0.69 2.91 -11.67
N ASP A 205 -0.39 2.99 -12.46
CA ASP A 205 -1.71 2.53 -12.06
C ASP A 205 -1.78 1.00 -12.16
N ALA A 206 -1.58 0.35 -11.01
CA ALA A 206 -1.69 -1.09 -10.83
C ALA A 206 -2.54 -1.36 -9.58
N PRO A 207 -3.88 -1.23 -9.70
CA PRO A 207 -4.78 -1.28 -8.56
C PRO A 207 -4.93 -2.70 -8.00
N THR A 208 -4.74 -3.74 -8.82
CA THR A 208 -4.86 -5.14 -8.39
C THR A 208 -3.50 -5.78 -8.12
N GLY A 209 -3.50 -6.90 -7.37
CA GLY A 209 -2.30 -7.71 -7.16
C GLY A 209 -1.74 -8.25 -8.48
N ASP A 210 -2.62 -8.74 -9.36
CA ASP A 210 -2.25 -9.28 -10.67
C ASP A 210 -1.56 -8.23 -11.55
N ASP A 211 -2.06 -6.99 -11.58
CA ASP A 211 -1.43 -5.90 -12.35
C ASP A 211 -0.02 -5.60 -11.82
N ARG A 212 0.15 -5.55 -10.49
CA ARG A 212 1.47 -5.32 -9.87
C ARG A 212 2.41 -6.47 -10.16
N TYR A 213 1.93 -7.70 -10.04
CA TYR A 213 2.69 -8.90 -10.37
C TYR A 213 3.19 -8.87 -11.81
N GLN A 214 2.34 -8.55 -12.78
CA GLN A 214 2.73 -8.50 -14.19
C GLN A 214 3.82 -7.44 -14.46
N LEU A 215 3.70 -6.25 -13.85
CA LEU A 215 4.72 -5.20 -13.96
C LEU A 215 6.04 -5.62 -13.32
N LEU A 216 5.99 -6.24 -12.14
CA LEU A 216 7.17 -6.76 -11.43
C LEU A 216 7.82 -7.92 -12.17
N ALA A 217 7.06 -8.89 -12.65
CA ALA A 217 7.54 -10.02 -13.43
C ALA A 217 8.26 -9.53 -14.70
N THR A 218 7.63 -8.61 -15.44
CA THR A 218 8.21 -8.03 -16.66
C THR A 218 9.49 -7.24 -16.35
N GLY A 219 9.46 -6.40 -15.32
CA GLY A 219 10.62 -5.60 -14.92
C GLY A 219 11.78 -6.47 -14.42
N LEU A 220 11.51 -7.48 -13.58
CA LEU A 220 12.53 -8.38 -13.04
C LEU A 220 13.16 -9.22 -14.16
N ALA A 221 12.37 -9.73 -15.09
CA ALA A 221 12.88 -10.47 -16.24
C ALA A 221 13.82 -9.59 -17.09
N ALA A 222 13.40 -8.36 -17.41
CA ALA A 222 14.23 -7.42 -18.17
C ALA A 222 15.51 -7.05 -17.43
N TYR A 223 15.42 -6.84 -16.11
CA TYR A 223 16.57 -6.51 -15.27
C TYR A 223 17.56 -7.67 -15.16
N LEU A 224 17.06 -8.90 -14.99
CA LEU A 224 17.89 -10.10 -15.00
C LEU A 224 18.59 -10.29 -16.36
N ASP A 225 17.89 -9.99 -17.46
CA ASP A 225 18.48 -10.07 -18.80
C ASP A 225 19.62 -9.07 -18.98
N GLU A 226 19.41 -7.82 -18.54
CA GLU A 226 20.46 -6.78 -18.54
C GLU A 226 21.65 -7.17 -17.67
N LEU A 227 21.40 -7.66 -16.45
CA LEU A 227 22.43 -8.01 -15.48
C LEU A 227 23.23 -9.26 -15.90
N LEU A 228 22.56 -10.28 -16.44
CA LEU A 228 23.12 -11.62 -16.62
C LEU A 228 23.38 -12.01 -18.08
N GLY A 229 22.88 -11.24 -19.06
CA GLY A 229 22.87 -11.61 -20.47
C GLY A 229 24.24 -11.97 -21.06
N ASN A 230 25.31 -11.36 -20.56
CA ASN A 230 26.69 -11.66 -20.98
C ASN A 230 27.51 -12.45 -19.94
N GLU A 231 26.88 -12.84 -18.84
CA GLU A 231 27.53 -13.36 -17.64
C GLU A 231 27.40 -14.87 -17.53
N VAL A 232 26.24 -15.42 -17.89
CA VAL A 232 25.89 -16.84 -17.71
C VAL A 232 25.20 -17.41 -18.95
N SER A 233 24.95 -18.73 -18.96
CA SER A 233 24.18 -19.36 -20.03
C SER A 233 22.74 -18.88 -20.10
N ASP A 234 22.15 -19.00 -21.31
CA ASP A 234 20.70 -18.86 -21.50
C ASP A 234 19.90 -19.82 -20.63
N LEU A 235 20.40 -21.04 -20.38
CA LEU A 235 19.73 -22.01 -19.52
C LEU A 235 19.59 -21.46 -18.09
N LEU A 236 20.69 -21.01 -17.47
CA LEU A 236 20.63 -20.47 -16.11
C LEU A 236 19.84 -19.17 -16.06
N ARG A 237 19.99 -18.31 -17.07
CA ARG A 237 19.29 -17.03 -17.16
C ARG A 237 17.77 -17.23 -17.23
N PHE A 238 17.29 -18.13 -18.08
CA PHE A 238 15.85 -18.42 -18.19
C PHE A 238 15.29 -19.10 -16.94
N GLU A 239 16.00 -20.09 -16.39
CA GLU A 239 15.53 -20.76 -15.16
C GLU A 239 15.52 -19.82 -13.94
N LEU A 240 16.45 -18.87 -13.86
CA LEU A 240 16.43 -17.83 -12.83
C LEU A 240 15.29 -16.83 -13.05
N ALA A 241 15.04 -16.43 -14.31
CA ALA A 241 13.91 -15.57 -14.63
C ALA A 241 12.60 -16.25 -14.22
N ASP A 242 12.36 -17.49 -14.66
CA ASP A 242 11.17 -18.26 -14.29
C ASP A 242 11.04 -18.39 -12.77
N HIS A 243 12.12 -18.68 -12.05
CA HIS A 243 12.09 -18.75 -10.58
C HIS A 243 11.69 -17.42 -9.92
N TRP A 244 12.12 -16.29 -10.47
CA TRP A 244 11.83 -14.97 -9.91
C TRP A 244 10.46 -14.44 -10.32
N THR A 245 9.94 -14.86 -11.47
CA THR A 245 8.79 -14.23 -12.10
C THR A 245 7.57 -15.12 -12.26
N ASP A 246 7.67 -16.44 -12.07
CA ASP A 246 6.57 -17.37 -12.29
C ASP A 246 6.17 -18.15 -11.01
N GLY A 247 4.87 -18.13 -10.71
CA GLY A 247 4.25 -18.84 -9.58
C GLY A 247 3.93 -17.96 -8.37
N GLU A 248 3.06 -18.48 -7.49
CA GLU A 248 2.54 -17.77 -6.31
C GLU A 248 3.62 -17.44 -5.28
N GLU A 249 4.66 -18.28 -5.16
CA GLU A 249 5.80 -18.09 -4.26
C GLU A 249 7.00 -17.39 -4.94
N SER A 250 6.82 -16.87 -6.16
CA SER A 250 7.87 -16.15 -6.87
C SER A 250 8.22 -14.82 -6.19
N LEU A 251 9.42 -14.32 -6.45
CA LEU A 251 9.84 -13.00 -5.97
C LEU A 251 8.88 -11.90 -6.47
N ALA A 252 8.42 -11.98 -7.71
CA ALA A 252 7.46 -11.03 -8.27
C ALA A 252 6.14 -10.99 -7.48
N SER A 253 5.62 -12.15 -7.08
CA SER A 253 4.39 -12.26 -6.29
C SER A 253 4.57 -11.67 -4.89
N LEU A 254 5.62 -12.07 -4.18
CA LEU A 254 5.95 -11.54 -2.85
C LEU A 254 6.18 -10.02 -2.86
N LEU A 255 6.78 -9.49 -3.93
CA LEU A 255 6.97 -8.04 -4.10
C LEU A 255 5.66 -7.33 -4.45
N ALA A 256 4.75 -7.96 -5.20
CA ALA A 256 3.44 -7.38 -5.51
C ALA A 256 2.62 -7.18 -4.23
N ASP A 257 2.67 -8.16 -3.33
CA ASP A 257 2.08 -8.07 -1.99
C ASP A 257 2.77 -6.99 -1.15
N GLY A 258 4.11 -7.00 -1.11
CA GLY A 258 4.90 -6.00 -0.39
C GLY A 258 4.62 -4.56 -0.84
N LEU A 259 4.49 -4.32 -2.16
CA LEU A 259 4.07 -3.03 -2.70
C LEU A 259 2.63 -2.70 -2.33
N GLY A 260 1.74 -3.70 -2.33
CA GLY A 260 0.35 -3.54 -1.90
C GLY A 260 0.18 -3.12 -0.45
N LEU A 261 1.18 -3.42 0.39
CA LEU A 261 1.22 -2.99 1.80
C LEU A 261 1.73 -1.56 1.98
N LEU A 262 2.27 -0.90 0.95
CA LEU A 262 2.76 0.48 1.07
C LEU A 262 1.64 1.52 0.97
N PRO A 263 1.78 2.69 1.62
CA PRO A 263 0.76 3.71 1.52
C PRO A 263 0.64 4.25 0.10
N SER A 264 -0.54 4.16 -0.50
CA SER A 264 -0.82 4.71 -1.82
C SER A 264 -1.63 6.00 -1.73
N CYS A 265 -1.16 7.00 -2.46
CA CYS A 265 -1.73 8.34 -2.44
C CYS A 265 -2.52 8.67 -3.72
N PHE A 266 -2.46 7.82 -4.74
CA PHE A 266 -2.91 8.13 -6.10
C PHE A 266 -3.75 7.06 -6.80
N ALA A 267 -4.06 5.93 -6.17
CA ALA A 267 -4.78 4.83 -6.84
C ALA A 267 -6.31 5.05 -7.04
N VAL A 268 -6.80 6.29 -6.95
CA VAL A 268 -8.19 6.68 -7.27
C VAL A 268 -8.13 7.69 -8.42
N PRO A 269 -9.15 7.79 -9.29
CA PRO A 269 -9.18 8.82 -10.34
C PRO A 269 -8.90 10.24 -9.82
N ALA A 270 -8.15 11.03 -10.60
CA ALA A 270 -7.67 12.38 -10.27
C ALA A 270 -8.71 13.32 -9.67
N GLU A 271 -9.93 13.27 -10.19
CA GLU A 271 -11.04 14.19 -9.89
C GLU A 271 -11.79 13.81 -8.60
N GLN A 272 -11.47 12.66 -8.02
CA GLN A 272 -12.18 12.08 -6.91
C GLN A 272 -11.25 12.01 -5.69
N PRO A 273 -11.41 12.87 -4.67
CA PRO A 273 -10.82 12.56 -3.38
C PRO A 273 -11.49 11.26 -2.92
N ALA A 274 -10.73 10.19 -2.71
CA ALA A 274 -11.29 8.84 -2.49
C ALA A 274 -12.40 8.82 -1.43
N GLY A 275 -12.24 9.63 -0.38
CA GLY A 275 -13.21 9.71 0.70
C GLY A 275 -14.53 10.41 0.34
N LEU A 276 -14.62 11.22 -0.74
CA LEU A 276 -15.90 11.76 -1.23
C LEU A 276 -16.52 10.91 -2.34
N ALA A 277 -15.73 10.29 -3.22
CA ALA A 277 -16.27 9.34 -4.20
C ALA A 277 -16.95 8.14 -3.53
N ALA A 278 -16.36 7.68 -2.44
CA ALA A 278 -16.97 6.76 -1.48
C ALA A 278 -18.36 7.17 -0.97
N LEU A 279 -18.62 8.48 -0.91
CA LEU A 279 -19.88 9.06 -0.43
C LEU A 279 -20.84 9.41 -1.56
N GLN A 280 -20.54 9.07 -2.82
CA GLN A 280 -21.46 9.34 -3.94
C GLN A 280 -22.81 8.64 -3.75
N ASP A 281 -22.79 7.47 -3.11
CA ASP A 281 -23.99 6.69 -2.76
C ASP A 281 -24.65 7.18 -1.45
N TRP A 282 -24.08 8.21 -0.82
CA TRP A 282 -24.43 8.72 0.51
C TRP A 282 -24.59 10.26 0.51
N PRO A 283 -25.48 10.83 -0.34
CA PRO A 283 -25.53 12.27 -0.57
C PRO A 283 -25.88 13.08 0.69
N ARG A 284 -26.71 12.55 1.60
CA ARG A 284 -27.03 13.25 2.85
C ARG A 284 -25.86 13.21 3.83
N ALA A 285 -25.19 12.07 3.92
CA ALA A 285 -23.98 11.98 4.73
C ALA A 285 -22.87 12.88 4.20
N ALA A 286 -22.66 12.93 2.88
CA ALA A 286 -21.71 13.84 2.25
C ALA A 286 -22.01 15.30 2.60
N ALA A 287 -23.28 15.73 2.49
CA ALA A 287 -23.70 17.08 2.86
C ALA A 287 -23.47 17.37 4.36
N ALA A 288 -23.76 16.41 5.24
CA ALA A 288 -23.54 16.57 6.68
C ALA A 288 -22.05 16.62 7.06
N VAL A 289 -21.20 15.83 6.40
CA VAL A 289 -19.74 15.92 6.58
C VAL A 289 -19.21 17.27 6.09
N ALA A 290 -19.68 17.74 4.92
CA ALA A 290 -19.27 19.04 4.37
C ALA A 290 -19.72 20.22 5.24
N ALA A 291 -20.88 20.13 5.90
CA ALA A 291 -21.40 21.15 6.79
C ALA A 291 -20.81 21.11 8.21
N SER A 292 -20.07 20.05 8.56
CA SER A 292 -19.50 19.89 9.90
C SER A 292 -18.32 20.81 10.12
N ALA A 293 -18.28 21.47 11.28
CA ALA A 293 -17.13 22.27 11.71
C ALA A 293 -15.94 21.41 12.15
N ALA A 294 -16.18 20.13 12.48
CA ALA A 294 -15.18 19.17 12.89
C ALA A 294 -15.05 18.05 11.85
N PRO A 295 -13.86 17.44 11.70
CA PRO A 295 -13.69 16.30 10.81
C PRO A 295 -14.50 15.09 11.31
N MET A 296 -15.21 14.45 10.39
CA MET A 296 -16.09 13.31 10.68
C MET A 296 -15.65 12.08 9.88
N ALA A 297 -15.87 10.91 10.47
CA ALA A 297 -15.87 9.63 9.78
C ALA A 297 -17.31 9.12 9.61
N LEU A 298 -17.49 8.24 8.64
CA LEU A 298 -18.73 7.55 8.35
C LEU A 298 -18.56 6.04 8.51
N LEU A 299 -19.56 5.39 9.10
CA LEU A 299 -19.82 3.95 9.00
C LEU A 299 -21.19 3.75 8.37
N GLY A 300 -21.30 2.93 7.33
CA GLY A 300 -22.53 2.78 6.56
C GLY A 300 -22.85 1.33 6.21
N ILE A 301 -24.15 1.03 6.10
CA ILE A 301 -24.68 -0.20 5.51
C ILE A 301 -25.73 0.12 4.45
N ALA A 302 -25.65 -0.57 3.32
CA ALA A 302 -26.48 -0.31 2.16
C ALA A 302 -26.99 -1.61 1.50
N PRO A 303 -28.19 -1.64 0.92
CA PRO A 303 -28.84 -2.83 0.38
C PRO A 303 -28.04 -3.50 -0.73
N GLN A 304 -27.34 -2.72 -1.56
CA GLN A 304 -26.52 -3.24 -2.65
C GLN A 304 -25.39 -4.17 -2.17
N ASP A 305 -24.87 -3.94 -0.95
CA ASP A 305 -23.84 -4.78 -0.35
C ASP A 305 -24.43 -5.98 0.41
N TRP A 306 -25.72 -5.94 0.76
CA TRP A 306 -26.37 -6.93 1.62
C TRP A 306 -27.26 -7.93 0.86
N SER A 307 -27.48 -7.74 -0.44
CA SER A 307 -28.31 -8.61 -1.29
C SER A 307 -29.66 -8.95 -0.62
N TRP A 308 -30.02 -10.24 -0.50
CA TRP A 308 -31.26 -10.72 0.13
C TRP A 308 -31.29 -10.55 1.66
N GLY A 309 -30.16 -10.20 2.27
CA GLY A 309 -30.01 -9.99 3.72
C GLY A 309 -30.45 -8.61 4.21
N TRP A 310 -30.87 -7.70 3.32
CA TRP A 310 -31.30 -6.36 3.71
C TRP A 310 -32.68 -6.35 4.38
N GLN A 311 -32.69 -6.51 5.71
CA GLN A 311 -33.90 -6.55 6.53
C GLN A 311 -33.80 -5.63 7.75
N ALA A 312 -34.90 -5.46 8.48
CA ALA A 312 -34.93 -4.60 9.67
C ALA A 312 -33.97 -5.10 10.76
N GLU A 313 -33.80 -6.41 10.86
CA GLU A 313 -32.90 -7.10 11.76
C GLU A 313 -31.45 -6.73 11.49
N ALA A 314 -31.04 -6.66 10.21
CA ALA A 314 -29.69 -6.24 9.82
C ALA A 314 -29.40 -4.79 10.22
N ARG A 315 -30.35 -3.89 9.94
CA ARG A 315 -30.27 -2.48 10.34
C ARG A 315 -30.18 -2.30 11.85
N GLN A 316 -30.97 -3.06 12.61
CA GLN A 316 -30.88 -3.07 14.07
C GLN A 316 -29.61 -3.72 14.60
N ALA A 317 -29.09 -4.76 13.95
CA ALA A 317 -27.82 -5.38 14.32
C ALA A 317 -26.68 -4.38 14.16
N PHE A 318 -26.59 -3.70 13.02
CA PHE A 318 -25.63 -2.61 12.79
C PHE A 318 -25.74 -1.53 13.87
N LEU A 319 -26.94 -0.98 14.12
CA LEU A 319 -27.16 0.05 15.13
C LEU A 319 -26.69 -0.39 16.52
N ARG A 320 -26.99 -1.64 16.91
CA ARG A 320 -26.56 -2.21 18.19
C ARG A 320 -25.04 -2.34 18.29
N GLN A 321 -24.36 -2.74 17.22
CA GLN A 321 -22.91 -2.90 17.24
C GLN A 321 -22.19 -1.55 17.28
N VAL A 322 -22.66 -0.57 16.51
CA VAL A 322 -22.09 0.78 16.55
C VAL A 322 -22.23 1.40 17.94
N ARG A 323 -23.41 1.28 18.59
CA ARG A 323 -23.63 1.76 19.97
C ARG A 323 -22.73 1.08 21.01
N ARG A 324 -22.28 -0.15 20.77
CA ARG A 324 -21.33 -0.85 21.66
C ARG A 324 -19.89 -0.39 21.44
N ALA A 325 -19.57 0.12 20.25
CA ALA A 325 -18.21 0.40 19.83
C ALA A 325 -17.87 1.91 19.85
N VAL A 326 -18.88 2.79 19.88
CA VAL A 326 -18.73 4.25 19.84
C VAL A 326 -19.33 4.87 21.11
N PRO A 327 -18.75 5.95 21.67
CA PRO A 327 -19.34 6.65 22.81
C PRO A 327 -20.78 7.13 22.54
N ALA A 328 -21.66 7.03 23.54
CA ALA A 328 -23.11 7.22 23.38
C ALA A 328 -23.51 8.57 22.76
N ASP A 329 -22.80 9.64 23.11
CA ASP A 329 -23.14 11.01 22.70
C ASP A 329 -22.30 11.52 21.51
N ALA A 330 -21.42 10.68 20.96
CA ALA A 330 -20.46 11.13 19.95
C ALA A 330 -21.04 11.07 18.54
N ALA A 331 -22.04 10.22 18.27
CA ALA A 331 -22.40 9.86 16.90
C ALA A 331 -23.89 10.07 16.56
N VAL A 332 -24.14 10.37 15.29
CA VAL A 332 -25.47 10.65 14.76
C VAL A 332 -25.81 9.68 13.63
N LEU A 333 -27.03 9.15 13.69
CA LEU A 333 -27.62 8.32 12.65
C LEU A 333 -28.25 9.19 11.56
N LEU A 334 -27.97 8.83 10.32
CA LEU A 334 -28.56 9.35 9.11
C LEU A 334 -29.23 8.22 8.34
N ALA A 335 -30.42 8.48 7.82
CA ALA A 335 -31.11 7.60 6.89
C ALA A 335 -31.09 8.21 5.49
N GLU A 336 -30.48 7.51 4.54
CA GLU A 336 -30.52 7.89 3.13
C GLU A 336 -31.90 7.57 2.54
N GLY A 337 -32.36 8.43 1.62
CA GLY A 337 -33.66 8.29 0.96
C GLY A 337 -34.90 8.64 1.81
N ALA A 338 -34.72 9.02 3.08
CA ALA A 338 -35.80 9.51 3.95
C ALA A 338 -35.60 11.00 4.26
N ALA A 339 -36.67 11.80 4.31
CA ALA A 339 -36.63 13.19 4.78
C ALA A 339 -36.49 13.31 6.32
N ALA A 340 -35.87 12.32 6.97
CA ALA A 340 -35.72 12.25 8.42
C ALA A 340 -34.50 13.07 8.86
N MET A 341 -34.66 13.89 9.90
CA MET A 341 -33.54 14.62 10.51
C MET A 341 -32.46 13.66 11.04
N PRO A 342 -31.18 14.08 11.09
CA PRO A 342 -30.14 13.33 11.79
C PRO A 342 -30.56 13.10 13.25
N VAL A 343 -30.38 11.88 13.75
CA VAL A 343 -30.80 11.50 15.10
C VAL A 343 -29.58 11.04 15.91
N PRO A 344 -29.34 11.59 17.11
CA PRO A 344 -28.29 11.07 17.98
C PRO A 344 -28.45 9.56 18.23
N LEU A 345 -27.34 8.81 18.16
CA LEU A 345 -27.38 7.36 18.30
C LEU A 345 -27.99 6.91 19.64
N ALA A 346 -27.76 7.64 20.72
CA ALA A 346 -28.30 7.31 22.05
C ALA A 346 -29.84 7.40 22.13
N GLU A 347 -30.49 8.11 21.21
CA GLU A 347 -31.91 8.38 21.30
C GLU A 347 -32.78 7.25 20.73
N ILE A 348 -33.98 7.10 21.31
CA ILE A 348 -35.03 6.17 20.84
C ILE A 348 -35.42 6.46 19.38
N GLY A 349 -35.21 7.69 18.91
CA GLY A 349 -35.43 8.05 17.51
C GLY A 349 -34.59 7.21 16.54
N ALA A 350 -33.35 6.83 16.92
CA ALA A 350 -32.48 6.04 16.07
C ALA A 350 -33.03 4.61 15.84
N ASP A 351 -33.60 3.98 16.87
CA ASP A 351 -34.26 2.67 16.74
C ASP A 351 -35.51 2.75 15.85
N ARG A 352 -36.27 3.85 15.96
CA ARG A 352 -37.43 4.09 15.10
C ARG A 352 -37.01 4.22 13.63
N THR A 353 -35.95 4.97 13.36
CA THR A 353 -35.39 5.13 12.02
C THR A 353 -34.88 3.80 11.46
N ALA A 354 -34.15 3.00 12.25
CA ALA A 354 -33.61 1.72 11.79
C ALA A 354 -34.69 0.67 11.46
N ARG A 355 -35.86 0.74 12.11
CA ARG A 355 -37.03 -0.11 11.82
C ARG A 355 -37.75 0.28 10.53
N GLN A 356 -37.63 1.53 10.09
CA GLN A 356 -38.26 1.96 8.84
C GLN A 356 -37.57 1.33 7.62
N ALA A 357 -38.30 1.26 6.52
CA ALA A 357 -37.72 0.94 5.21
C ALA A 357 -36.96 2.17 4.71
N VAL A 358 -35.66 2.17 4.95
CA VAL A 358 -34.73 3.23 4.52
C VAL A 358 -33.82 2.69 3.42
N ALA A 359 -33.36 3.57 2.53
CA ALA A 359 -32.53 3.16 1.41
C ALA A 359 -31.14 2.73 1.88
N ALA A 360 -30.54 3.46 2.82
CA ALA A 360 -29.30 3.07 3.50
C ALA A 360 -29.22 3.73 4.89
N LEU A 361 -28.35 3.22 5.75
CA LEU A 361 -28.08 3.82 7.06
C LEU A 361 -26.61 4.18 7.18
N ALA A 362 -26.35 5.44 7.53
CA ALA A 362 -25.03 5.95 7.84
C ALA A 362 -24.99 6.43 9.28
N VAL A 363 -23.86 6.21 9.94
CA VAL A 363 -23.51 6.82 11.21
C VAL A 363 -22.34 7.74 10.96
N LEU A 364 -22.51 9.01 11.31
CA LEU A 364 -21.39 9.95 11.40
C LEU A 364 -20.87 9.99 12.83
N LEU A 365 -19.56 9.90 12.96
CA LEU A 365 -18.84 9.97 14.22
C LEU A 365 -17.65 10.94 14.10
N PRO A 366 -17.20 11.53 15.22
CA PRO A 366 -15.94 12.25 15.27
C PRO A 366 -14.83 11.39 14.70
N LEU A 367 -13.95 12.01 13.93
CA LEU A 367 -12.80 11.32 13.36
C LEU A 367 -11.97 10.66 14.48
N PRO A 368 -11.65 9.35 14.38
CA PRO A 368 -10.72 8.70 15.30
C PRO A 368 -9.31 9.32 15.24
N ALA A 369 -8.45 8.98 16.20
CA ALA A 369 -7.07 9.47 16.21
C ALA A 369 -6.25 8.94 15.03
N THR A 370 -6.49 7.68 14.66
CA THR A 370 -5.80 7.02 13.55
C THR A 370 -6.79 6.38 12.57
N PRO A 371 -6.43 6.21 11.29
CA PRO A 371 -7.28 5.48 10.37
C PRO A 371 -7.37 3.97 10.69
N LEU A 372 -6.43 3.42 11.48
CA LEU A 372 -6.44 2.03 11.95
C LEU A 372 -7.62 1.80 12.89
N ASP A 373 -7.84 2.73 13.81
CA ASP A 373 -8.97 2.68 14.73
C ASP A 373 -10.29 2.63 13.97
N LEU A 374 -10.40 3.36 12.85
CA LEU A 374 -11.59 3.34 12.01
C LEU A 374 -11.75 2.01 11.26
N LEU A 375 -10.67 1.45 10.71
CA LEU A 375 -10.67 0.15 10.03
C LEU A 375 -11.03 -0.99 11.00
N LEU A 376 -10.40 -1.03 12.18
CA LEU A 376 -10.70 -2.01 13.23
C LEU A 376 -12.13 -1.89 13.75
N LEU A 377 -12.63 -0.65 13.88
CA LEU A 377 -14.02 -0.38 14.21
C LEU A 377 -14.96 -0.93 13.13
N GLY A 378 -14.68 -0.65 11.86
CA GLY A 378 -15.43 -1.17 10.71
C GLY A 378 -15.48 -2.70 10.70
N ARG A 379 -14.32 -3.37 10.84
CA ARG A 379 -14.19 -4.83 10.90
C ARG A 379 -15.00 -5.42 12.06
N ARG A 380 -14.89 -4.84 13.26
CA ARG A 380 -15.65 -5.27 14.44
C ARG A 380 -17.15 -5.14 14.24
N VAL A 381 -17.61 -4.02 13.65
CA VAL A 381 -19.03 -3.80 13.37
C VAL A 381 -19.52 -4.78 12.31
N ALA A 382 -18.76 -5.00 11.23
CA ALA A 382 -19.08 -5.93 10.15
C ALA A 382 -19.22 -7.37 10.67
N GLN A 383 -18.25 -7.83 11.47
CA GLN A 383 -18.33 -9.13 12.16
C GLN A 383 -19.54 -9.23 13.08
N GLY A 384 -19.81 -8.18 13.86
CA GLY A 384 -20.91 -8.19 14.83
C GLY A 384 -22.31 -8.09 14.21
N CYS A 385 -22.45 -7.47 13.03
CA CYS A 385 -23.73 -7.39 12.32
C CYS A 385 -23.92 -8.52 11.30
N GLY A 386 -22.86 -9.26 10.97
CA GLY A 386 -22.90 -10.41 10.08
C GLY A 386 -22.98 -10.06 8.60
N GLY A 387 -22.58 -8.85 8.21
CA GLY A 387 -22.55 -8.44 6.81
C GLY A 387 -21.66 -7.21 6.56
N PRO A 388 -21.57 -6.76 5.30
CA PRO A 388 -20.59 -5.74 4.91
C PRO A 388 -20.86 -4.37 5.53
N VAL A 389 -19.80 -3.68 5.93
CA VAL A 389 -19.85 -2.30 6.45
C VAL A 389 -18.89 -1.45 5.64
N GLN A 390 -19.40 -0.35 5.10
CA GLN A 390 -18.60 0.68 4.47
C GLN A 390 -18.09 1.65 5.53
N LEU A 391 -16.86 2.11 5.39
CA LEU A 391 -16.29 3.20 6.19
C LEU A 391 -15.66 4.25 5.30
N ALA A 392 -15.71 5.50 5.74
CA ALA A 392 -15.05 6.59 5.06
C ALA A 392 -14.56 7.65 6.04
N ALA A 393 -13.43 8.28 5.75
CA ALA A 393 -12.95 9.49 6.41
C ALA A 393 -12.49 10.48 5.32
N PRO A 394 -13.38 11.39 4.86
CA PRO A 394 -13.09 12.26 3.72
C PRO A 394 -11.87 13.18 3.89
N CYS A 395 -11.64 13.65 5.12
CA CYS A 395 -10.47 14.50 5.43
C CYS A 395 -9.13 13.77 5.27
N TRP A 396 -9.11 12.44 5.42
CA TRP A 396 -7.96 11.59 5.07
C TRP A 396 -8.02 11.11 3.62
N GLY A 397 -9.21 11.15 3.01
CA GLY A 397 -9.50 10.53 1.72
C GLY A 397 -9.63 9.02 1.82
N LEU A 398 -9.99 8.49 3.00
CA LEU A 398 -10.10 7.05 3.27
C LEU A 398 -11.51 6.56 2.92
N TRP A 399 -11.56 5.41 2.29
CA TRP A 399 -12.74 4.60 2.03
C TRP A 399 -12.38 3.12 2.02
N HIS A 400 -13.18 2.32 2.69
CA HIS A 400 -12.99 0.88 2.66
C HIS A 400 -14.32 0.18 2.92
N ARG A 401 -14.48 -1.02 2.39
CA ARG A 401 -15.59 -1.92 2.71
C ARG A 401 -15.04 -3.13 3.45
N CYS A 402 -15.43 -3.27 4.71
CA CYS A 402 -15.15 -4.45 5.51
C CYS A 402 -16.23 -5.50 5.26
N ASP A 403 -15.85 -6.66 4.74
CA ASP A 403 -16.73 -7.82 4.59
C ASP A 403 -16.30 -8.91 5.60
N PRO A 404 -17.20 -9.38 6.49
CA PRO A 404 -16.84 -10.40 7.47
C PRO A 404 -16.49 -11.77 6.86
N GLN A 405 -16.83 -12.02 5.59
CA GLN A 405 -16.46 -13.24 4.87
C GLN A 405 -15.16 -13.08 4.07
N ALA A 406 -14.50 -11.92 4.11
CA ALA A 406 -13.29 -11.57 3.35
C ALA A 406 -13.41 -11.76 1.82
N ARG A 407 -14.63 -11.93 1.28
CA ARG A 407 -14.85 -12.24 -0.14
C ARG A 407 -14.74 -11.03 -1.06
N LEU A 408 -14.87 -9.82 -0.51
CA LEU A 408 -15.14 -8.60 -1.27
C LEU A 408 -14.55 -7.35 -0.58
N GLU A 409 -13.30 -7.45 -0.11
CA GLU A 409 -12.56 -6.26 0.33
C GLU A 409 -12.41 -5.31 -0.86
N ALA A 410 -12.94 -4.09 -0.70
CA ALA A 410 -12.90 -3.06 -1.73
C ALA A 410 -12.56 -1.72 -1.10
N GLY A 411 -11.78 -0.93 -1.82
CA GLY A 411 -11.39 0.43 -1.43
C GLY A 411 -9.93 0.58 -1.05
N ASN A 412 -9.62 1.75 -0.52
CA ASN A 412 -8.25 2.20 -0.27
C ASN A 412 -7.81 2.08 1.18
N GLY A 413 -8.54 1.34 2.02
CA GLY A 413 -8.13 1.05 3.40
C GLY A 413 -6.71 0.47 3.47
N GLY A 414 -6.39 -0.49 2.59
CA GLY A 414 -5.04 -1.05 2.47
C GLY A 414 -3.97 -0.01 2.12
N TRP A 415 -4.33 1.07 1.40
CA TRP A 415 -3.41 2.13 0.98
C TRP A 415 -3.05 3.13 2.07
N TYR A 416 -3.63 3.04 3.28
CA TYR A 416 -3.11 3.76 4.45
C TYR A 416 -2.12 2.92 5.24
N SER A 417 -1.95 1.66 4.84
CA SER A 417 -1.04 0.70 5.44
C SER A 417 -1.25 0.61 6.94
N LEU A 418 -2.49 0.38 7.34
CA LEU A 418 -2.85 0.16 8.73
C LEU A 418 -3.12 -1.32 8.94
N GLY A 419 -2.19 -2.14 8.43
CA GLY A 419 -2.22 -3.59 8.56
C GLY A 419 -3.28 -4.26 7.67
N GLY A 420 -2.89 -4.61 6.45
CA GLY A 420 -3.47 -5.75 5.74
C GLY A 420 -2.76 -7.07 6.02
N GLY A 421 -1.66 -7.08 6.80
CA GLY A 421 -0.83 -8.28 7.00
C GLY A 421 0.03 -8.30 8.27
N LEU A 422 -0.36 -7.60 9.34
CA LEU A 422 0.34 -7.69 10.64
C LEU A 422 0.05 -9.00 11.41
N GLU A 423 -0.74 -9.91 10.85
CA GLU A 423 -0.96 -11.26 11.39
C GLU A 423 -0.40 -12.38 10.48
N GLU A 424 0.17 -12.07 9.31
CA GLU A 424 0.63 -13.07 8.33
C GLU A 424 2.14 -13.04 8.00
N LEU A 425 2.93 -12.17 8.65
CA LEU A 425 4.39 -12.08 8.44
C LEU A 425 5.24 -12.39 9.68
N GLU A 426 4.64 -12.89 10.77
CA GLU A 426 5.42 -13.43 11.91
C GLU A 426 5.80 -14.91 11.74
N ASP A 427 5.31 -15.63 10.72
CA ASP A 427 5.56 -17.08 10.53
C ASP A 427 6.08 -17.51 9.15
N VAL A 428 6.58 -16.60 8.31
CA VAL A 428 7.28 -16.97 7.05
C VAL A 428 8.59 -16.19 6.92
N PHE A 429 9.56 -16.50 7.79
CA PHE A 429 11.00 -16.67 7.49
C PHE A 429 11.73 -17.26 8.71
#